data_AF-E6VML0-F1
#
_entry.id   AF-E6VML0-F1
#
_cell.length_a   1.000
_cell.length_b   1.000
_cell.length_c   1.000
_cell.angle_alpha   90.00
_cell.angle_beta   90.00
_cell.angle_gamma   90.00
#
_symmetry.space_group_name_H-M   'P 1'
#
loop_
_entity.id
_entity.type
_entity.pdbx_description
1 polymer ?
#
loop_
_entity_poly.entity_id
_entity_poly.type
_entity_poly.pdbx_seq_one_letter_code
_entity_poly.pdbx_strand_id
1 'polypeptide(L)'
;MIAKADDPTKTGKVYRSLKKGGFTGGPVTYGAFTSAWEALEGLELVTRSPGAPRFHSLGFDNKPMHLDGMGRASVFEATPKLLTLAHQHGVALEDISRHFEQDRGALQLRAYSMWKWSPRSGADSGTAPTKVRGAIVSFEPSARAAELEAQVTRLNDFLRNFTIRGGRFNGFYRGFNRGQEAGAFKWDRGGRLYAYGQDTYQSISQDGRALITINGEPTVEIDISASYLTVFHGLIKAPFDPREGTWERIDIDNKQVAKDWINFSLAKGTELQKWPRGSVREYRAQGIALARDYPIPTVRNAALTAFPALTKLEGSGLTWAELMYAEAEAIMTTMARLMDKGVPCLPVFDSIIIPLSQVRLATGVLYDAFYQRVGRPPLLKPKSALPGVDEQMAAAMDVDERWVNPFHL
;
A
#
# COMPACT_ATOMS: atom_id res chain seq x y z
N MET A 1 11.82 10.91 18.16
CA MET A 1 12.43 9.58 17.95
C MET A 1 11.31 8.59 17.71
N ILE A 2 11.32 7.82 16.64
CA ILE A 2 10.32 6.76 16.43
C ILE A 2 11.07 5.43 16.47
N ALA A 3 10.74 4.60 17.46
CA ALA A 3 11.17 3.21 17.53
C ALA A 3 10.85 2.54 16.18
N LYS A 4 11.77 1.71 15.66
CA LYS A 4 11.37 0.74 14.63
C LYS A 4 10.33 -0.15 15.29
N ALA A 5 9.07 0.05 14.97
CA ALA A 5 7.92 -0.65 15.51
C ALA A 5 7.82 -2.11 15.01
N ASP A 6 8.94 -2.71 14.61
CA ASP A 6 9.00 -3.96 13.85
C ASP A 6 9.41 -5.17 14.73
N ASP A 7 9.31 -5.07 16.06
CA ASP A 7 9.64 -6.18 16.96
C ASP A 7 8.53 -6.37 18.03
N PRO A 8 7.92 -7.57 18.14
CA PRO A 8 6.98 -7.91 19.21
C PRO A 8 7.59 -7.88 20.62
N THR A 9 8.89 -7.60 20.75
CA THR A 9 9.55 -7.26 22.01
C THR A 9 9.68 -5.73 22.18
N LYS A 10 8.62 -5.09 22.71
CA LYS A 10 8.62 -3.68 23.12
C LYS A 10 9.63 -3.44 24.24
N THR A 11 10.89 -3.23 23.89
CA THR A 11 12.01 -3.20 24.83
C THR A 11 12.38 -1.80 25.34
N GLY A 12 11.55 -0.77 25.13
CA GLY A 12 11.93 0.61 25.46
C GLY A 12 13.16 1.12 24.68
N LYS A 13 13.61 0.37 23.67
CA LYS A 13 14.84 0.60 22.91
C LYS A 13 14.57 1.24 21.55
N VAL A 14 15.39 2.20 21.18
CA VAL A 14 15.39 2.87 19.87
C VAL A 14 16.79 2.89 19.30
N TYR A 15 16.91 2.61 18.00
CA TYR A 15 18.19 2.60 17.29
C TYR A 15 18.31 3.85 16.42
N ARG A 16 19.39 4.62 16.59
CA ARG A 16 19.65 5.83 15.79
C ARG A 16 21.14 5.97 15.47
N SER A 17 21.44 6.23 14.20
CA SER A 17 22.79 6.61 13.79
C SER A 17 23.08 8.04 14.23
N LEU A 18 24.25 8.27 14.84
CA LEU A 18 24.73 9.60 15.24
C LEU A 18 25.65 10.23 14.18
N LYS A 19 25.70 9.69 12.96
CA LYS A 19 26.40 10.35 11.85
C LYS A 19 25.63 11.61 11.43
N LYS A 20 26.30 12.76 11.34
CA LYS A 20 25.70 14.05 10.93
C LYS A 20 24.86 13.95 9.66
N GLY A 21 25.37 13.24 8.64
CA GLY A 21 24.67 13.04 7.37
C GLY A 21 23.31 12.34 7.49
N GLY A 22 23.09 11.55 8.55
CA GLY A 22 21.80 10.88 8.83
C GLY A 22 20.68 11.80 9.35
N PHE A 23 20.98 13.09 9.53
CA PHE A 23 20.03 14.13 9.94
C PHE A 23 19.68 15.09 8.79
N THR A 24 20.40 15.05 7.67
CA THR A 24 20.14 15.89 6.50
C THR A 24 18.73 15.62 5.96
N GLY A 25 17.93 16.68 5.78
CA GLY A 25 16.54 16.56 5.31
C GLY A 25 15.57 15.91 6.32
N GLY A 26 16.00 15.69 7.56
CA GLY A 26 15.15 15.18 8.63
C GLY A 26 14.44 16.29 9.42
N PRO A 27 13.43 15.94 10.22
CA PRO A 27 12.62 16.91 10.98
C PRO A 27 13.36 17.55 12.17
N VAL A 28 14.54 17.03 12.52
CA VAL A 28 15.35 17.52 13.64
C VAL A 28 16.81 17.57 13.19
N THR A 29 17.49 18.68 13.48
CA THR A 29 18.92 18.84 13.18
C THR A 29 19.77 17.95 14.08
N TYR A 30 20.99 17.65 13.64
CA TYR A 30 21.95 16.88 14.46
C TYR A 30 22.20 17.55 15.82
N GLY A 31 22.33 18.88 15.85
CA GLY A 31 22.56 19.64 17.07
C GLY A 31 21.38 19.55 18.04
N ALA A 32 20.17 19.86 17.56
CA ALA A 32 18.96 19.78 18.38
C ALA A 32 18.70 18.36 18.91
N PHE A 33 18.92 17.34 18.08
CA PHE A 33 18.83 15.96 18.53
C PHE A 33 19.86 15.65 19.61
N THR A 34 21.11 16.07 19.41
CA THR A 34 22.21 15.79 20.33
C THR A 34 21.97 16.40 21.70
N SER A 35 21.65 17.69 21.75
CA SER A 35 21.31 18.37 23.00
C SER A 35 20.13 17.73 23.71
N ALA A 36 19.10 17.28 22.98
CA ALA A 36 17.94 16.65 23.58
C ALA A 36 18.27 15.30 24.23
N TRP A 37 18.98 14.41 23.54
CA TRP A 37 19.28 13.10 24.13
C TRP A 37 20.33 13.18 25.25
N GLU A 38 21.30 14.10 25.17
CA GLU A 38 22.28 14.35 26.24
C GLU A 38 21.60 14.89 27.50
N ALA A 39 20.62 15.80 27.36
CA ALA A 39 19.82 16.26 28.49
C ALA A 39 18.98 15.14 29.11
N LEU A 40 18.35 14.29 28.29
CA LEU A 40 17.60 13.13 28.78
C LEU A 40 18.50 12.11 29.50
N GLU A 41 19.73 11.90 29.02
CA GLU A 41 20.73 11.05 29.68
C GLU A 41 21.18 11.67 31.01
N GLY A 42 21.46 12.99 31.04
CA GLY A 42 21.82 13.71 32.27
C GLY A 42 20.71 13.74 33.33
N LEU A 43 19.44 13.62 32.92
CA LEU A 43 18.29 13.46 33.81
C LEU A 43 18.00 12.00 34.19
N GLU A 44 18.80 11.04 33.72
CA GLU A 44 18.64 9.61 33.91
C GLU A 44 17.30 9.06 33.37
N LEU A 45 16.74 9.73 32.36
CA LEU A 45 15.50 9.32 31.69
C LEU A 45 15.78 8.34 30.55
N VAL A 46 16.97 8.40 29.96
CA VAL A 46 17.40 7.53 28.87
C VAL A 46 18.82 7.05 29.14
N THR A 47 19.10 5.79 28.84
CA THR A 47 20.48 5.27 28.76
C THR A 47 20.90 5.10 27.31
N ARG A 48 22.19 5.28 27.02
CA ARG A 48 22.75 5.10 25.69
C ARG A 48 23.80 4.00 25.66
N SER A 49 23.67 3.09 24.70
CA SER A 49 24.76 2.22 24.25
C SER A 49 25.33 2.79 22.94
N PRO A 50 26.60 3.24 22.91
CA PRO A 50 27.21 3.78 21.70
C PRO A 50 27.22 2.77 20.55
N GLY A 51 26.92 3.25 19.34
CA GLY A 51 27.12 2.47 18.13
C GLY A 51 28.60 2.22 17.85
N ALA A 52 28.91 1.15 17.13
CA ALA A 52 30.29 0.78 16.79
C ALA A 52 30.45 0.57 15.28
N PRO A 53 31.50 1.12 14.64
CA PRO A 53 31.84 0.77 13.27
C PRO A 53 32.27 -0.70 13.20
N ARG A 54 32.05 -1.35 12.04
CA ARG A 54 32.67 -2.65 11.73
C ARG A 54 33.89 -2.40 10.84
N PHE A 55 35.01 -2.98 11.24
CA PHE A 55 36.23 -3.02 10.44
C PHE A 55 36.43 -4.44 9.93
N HIS A 56 36.88 -4.58 8.68
CA HIS A 56 37.49 -5.82 8.19
C HIS A 56 38.97 -5.78 8.52
N SER A 57 39.54 -6.88 9.03
CA SER A 57 40.95 -6.99 9.42
C SER A 57 41.93 -7.03 8.23
N LEU A 58 41.44 -7.04 6.99
CA LEU A 58 42.22 -7.21 5.78
C LEU A 58 41.71 -6.25 4.69
N GLY A 59 42.24 -5.03 4.66
CA GLY A 59 42.31 -4.23 3.42
C GLY A 59 43.41 -4.77 2.51
N PHE A 60 43.38 -4.40 1.22
CA PHE A 60 44.42 -4.77 0.23
C PHE A 60 45.85 -4.34 0.63
N ASP A 61 45.98 -3.47 1.63
CA ASP A 61 47.21 -2.89 2.16
C ASP A 61 47.51 -3.29 3.61
N ASN A 62 46.88 -4.35 4.14
CA ASN A 62 47.00 -4.79 5.54
C ASN A 62 46.57 -3.73 6.58
N LYS A 63 45.82 -2.70 6.17
CA LYS A 63 45.19 -1.75 7.10
C LYS A 63 43.74 -2.13 7.38
N PRO A 64 43.19 -1.74 8.55
CA PRO A 64 41.77 -1.94 8.84
C PRO A 64 40.91 -1.20 7.81
N MET A 65 40.14 -1.94 7.02
CA MET A 65 39.23 -1.34 6.06
C MET A 65 37.87 -1.12 6.71
N HIS A 66 37.37 0.12 6.66
CA HIS A 66 36.03 0.45 7.12
C HIS A 66 35.00 -0.22 6.20
N LEU A 67 34.14 -1.09 6.75
CA LEU A 67 33.05 -1.70 6.00
C LEU A 67 31.86 -0.74 6.00
N ASP A 68 31.77 0.08 4.95
CA ASP A 68 30.65 0.98 4.76
C ASP A 68 29.31 0.22 4.74
N GLY A 69 28.36 0.70 5.55
CA GLY A 69 27.04 0.09 5.68
C GLY A 69 26.93 -1.06 6.70
N MET A 70 28.00 -1.44 7.40
CA MET A 70 27.99 -2.57 8.36
C MET A 70 28.18 -2.20 9.84
N GLY A 71 28.24 -0.92 10.19
CA GLY A 71 28.32 -0.47 11.59
C GLY A 71 27.00 -0.67 12.38
N ARG A 72 27.10 -0.79 13.71
CA ARG A 72 25.95 -0.79 14.62
C ARG A 72 25.53 0.64 14.96
N ALA A 73 24.25 0.95 14.87
CA ALA A 73 23.68 2.23 15.33
C ALA A 73 23.74 2.33 16.86
N SER A 74 23.74 3.54 17.40
CA SER A 74 23.58 3.75 18.84
C SER A 74 22.20 3.29 19.27
N VAL A 75 22.12 2.70 20.46
CA VAL A 75 20.87 2.27 21.09
C VAL A 75 20.56 3.22 22.23
N PHE A 76 19.32 3.67 22.29
CA PHE A 76 18.76 4.50 23.35
C PHE A 76 17.68 3.68 24.05
N GLU A 77 17.72 3.57 25.37
CA GLU A 77 16.77 2.80 26.16
C GLU A 77 16.09 3.68 27.21
N ALA A 78 14.76 3.65 27.26
CA ALA A 78 13.99 4.36 28.27
C ALA A 78 14.23 3.72 29.65
N THR A 79 14.56 4.54 30.65
CA THR A 79 14.71 4.05 32.03
C THR A 79 13.34 3.86 32.68
N PRO A 80 13.22 3.08 33.77
CA PRO A 80 11.99 3.00 34.56
C PRO A 80 11.48 4.38 35.00
N LYS A 81 12.38 5.34 35.23
CA LYS A 81 12.04 6.73 35.58
C LYS A 81 11.24 7.41 34.47
N LEU A 82 11.68 7.29 33.21
CA LEU A 82 10.96 7.83 32.06
C LEU A 82 9.63 7.10 31.83
N LEU A 83 9.59 5.78 32.00
CA LEU A 83 8.37 5.00 31.81
C LEU A 83 7.29 5.36 32.85
N THR A 84 7.68 5.50 34.12
CA THR A 84 6.78 5.96 35.19
C THR A 84 6.27 7.37 34.91
N LEU A 85 7.16 8.29 34.51
CA LEU A 85 6.77 9.65 34.17
C LEU A 85 5.78 9.69 32.99
N ALA A 86 6.07 8.93 31.93
CA ALA A 86 5.18 8.83 30.77
C ALA A 86 3.80 8.29 31.17
N HIS A 87 3.77 7.23 31.99
CA HIS A 87 2.52 6.61 32.45
C HIS A 87 1.68 7.56 33.32
N GLN A 88 2.31 8.37 34.17
CA GLN A 88 1.64 9.43 34.95
C GLN A 88 0.94 10.48 34.08
N HIS A 89 1.43 10.67 32.85
CA HIS A 89 0.85 11.56 31.85
C HIS A 89 -0.01 10.82 30.81
N GLY A 90 -0.39 9.57 31.09
CA GLY A 90 -1.29 8.78 30.23
C GLY A 90 -0.62 8.20 28.98
N VAL A 91 0.71 8.19 28.90
CA VAL A 91 1.48 7.60 27.80
C VAL A 91 2.05 6.25 28.23
N ALA A 92 1.49 5.16 27.71
CA ALA A 92 1.94 3.82 28.05
C ALA A 92 2.71 3.18 26.88
N LEU A 93 3.60 2.22 27.15
CA LEU A 93 4.39 1.56 26.09
C LEU A 93 3.50 0.71 25.17
N GLU A 94 2.46 0.13 25.76
CA GLU A 94 1.43 -0.66 25.09
C GLU A 94 0.70 0.14 24.01
N ASP A 95 0.53 1.46 24.18
CA ASP A 95 -0.21 2.31 23.26
C ASP A 95 0.59 3.49 22.71
N ILE A 96 1.92 3.53 22.94
CA ILE A 96 2.83 4.63 22.57
C ILE A 96 2.61 5.19 21.17
N SER A 97 2.25 4.33 20.22
CA SER A 97 2.01 4.75 18.84
C SER A 97 0.80 5.69 18.68
N ARG A 98 -0.14 5.71 19.62
CA ARG A 98 -1.28 6.65 19.67
C ARG A 98 -0.88 8.06 20.10
N HIS A 99 0.24 8.20 20.79
CA HIS A 99 0.69 9.46 21.38
C HIS A 99 1.66 10.26 20.50
N PHE A 100 2.14 9.66 19.41
CA PHE A 100 3.10 10.30 18.51
C PHE A 100 2.64 10.22 17.06
N GLU A 101 2.51 11.38 16.43
CA GLU A 101 2.30 11.50 14.99
C GLU A 101 3.59 11.14 14.24
N GLN A 102 3.44 10.42 13.12
CA GLN A 102 4.55 10.20 12.21
C GLN A 102 4.61 11.39 11.26
N ASP A 103 5.58 12.28 11.47
CA ASP A 103 5.92 13.28 10.46
C ASP A 103 6.46 12.57 9.21
N ARG A 104 5.63 12.52 8.17
CA ARG A 104 5.92 11.92 6.88
C ARG A 104 5.35 12.84 5.82
N GLY A 105 6.15 13.06 4.78
CA GLY A 105 5.72 13.84 3.62
C GLY A 105 4.55 13.18 2.91
N ALA A 106 3.70 14.02 2.29
CA ALA A 106 2.51 13.59 1.58
C ALA A 106 2.79 12.65 0.40
N LEU A 107 4.02 12.64 -0.14
CA LEU A 107 4.45 11.74 -1.21
C LEU A 107 5.58 10.82 -0.76
N GLN A 108 5.58 9.61 -1.30
CA GLN A 108 6.70 8.68 -1.19
C GLN A 108 7.04 8.10 -2.55
N LEU A 109 8.24 8.39 -3.06
CA LEU A 109 8.76 7.78 -4.27
C LEU A 109 9.67 6.60 -3.93
N ARG A 110 9.50 5.47 -4.62
CA ARG A 110 10.34 4.28 -4.46
C ARG A 110 10.93 3.80 -5.77
N ALA A 111 12.17 3.32 -5.70
CA ALA A 111 12.77 2.52 -6.76
C ALA A 111 12.04 1.18 -6.92
N TYR A 112 12.30 0.46 -8.02
CA TYR A 112 11.93 -0.95 -8.16
C TYR A 112 12.42 -1.82 -7.00
N SER A 113 11.64 -2.85 -6.68
CA SER A 113 12.11 -3.92 -5.79
C SER A 113 13.11 -4.78 -6.54
N MET A 114 14.20 -5.16 -5.87
CA MET A 114 15.26 -5.99 -6.45
C MET A 114 15.28 -7.35 -5.79
N TRP A 115 15.66 -8.38 -6.54
CA TRP A 115 16.01 -9.66 -5.95
C TRP A 115 17.48 -9.62 -5.58
N LYS A 116 17.78 -9.67 -4.28
CA LYS A 116 19.15 -9.81 -3.80
C LYS A 116 19.43 -11.25 -3.46
N TRP A 117 20.59 -11.72 -3.88
CA TRP A 117 21.10 -12.99 -3.42
C TRP A 117 21.64 -12.79 -2.00
N SER A 118 21.14 -13.57 -1.06
CA SER A 118 21.66 -13.61 0.30
C SER A 118 22.12 -15.03 0.57
N PRO A 119 23.40 -15.25 0.94
CA PRO A 119 23.74 -16.46 1.66
C PRO A 119 22.94 -16.41 2.96
N ARG A 120 22.05 -17.37 3.21
CA ARG A 120 21.54 -17.57 4.57
C ARG A 120 22.23 -18.78 5.16
N SER A 121 22.94 -18.49 6.25
CA SER A 121 23.26 -19.41 7.33
C SER A 121 21.98 -20.07 7.86
N GLY A 122 22.03 -21.39 8.00
CA GLY A 122 21.16 -22.13 8.92
C GLY A 122 20.01 -22.89 8.27
N ALA A 123 20.22 -24.21 8.18
CA ALA A 123 19.26 -25.31 8.05
C ALA A 123 18.38 -25.35 6.77
N ASP A 124 18.80 -26.25 5.89
CA ASP A 124 18.07 -26.93 4.82
C ASP A 124 17.46 -26.09 3.69
N SER A 125 18.02 -26.36 2.50
CA SER A 125 17.63 -25.91 1.15
C SER A 125 18.09 -24.51 0.75
N GLY A 126 19.26 -24.47 0.10
CA GLY A 126 19.54 -23.58 -1.04
C GLY A 126 19.50 -22.07 -0.80
N THR A 127 20.53 -21.41 -1.28
CA THR A 127 20.63 -19.97 -1.49
C THR A 127 19.47 -19.45 -2.36
N ALA A 128 18.38 -19.00 -1.72
CA ALA A 128 17.23 -18.44 -2.40
C ALA A 128 17.36 -16.90 -2.49
N PRO A 129 17.14 -16.30 -3.67
CA PRO A 129 17.07 -14.85 -3.78
C PRO A 129 15.90 -14.34 -2.93
N THR A 130 16.13 -13.27 -2.16
CA THR A 130 15.08 -12.58 -1.40
C THR A 130 14.70 -11.27 -2.09
N LYS A 131 13.40 -11.01 -2.19
CA LYS A 131 12.90 -9.75 -2.73
C LYS A 131 13.14 -8.65 -1.71
N VAL A 132 14.00 -7.71 -2.06
CA VAL A 132 14.29 -6.51 -1.29
C VAL A 132 13.42 -5.39 -1.83
N ARG A 133 12.62 -4.78 -0.94
CA ARG A 133 11.77 -3.65 -1.29
C ARG A 133 12.63 -2.49 -1.80
N GLY A 134 12.15 -1.81 -2.84
CA GLY A 134 12.83 -0.65 -3.38
C GLY A 134 13.03 0.44 -2.34
N ALA A 135 14.23 1.03 -2.35
CA ALA A 135 14.58 2.15 -1.47
C ALA A 135 13.66 3.35 -1.72
N ILE A 136 13.45 4.16 -0.69
CA ILE A 136 12.82 5.48 -0.85
C ILE A 136 13.82 6.35 -1.60
N VAL A 137 13.36 7.05 -2.63
CA VAL A 137 14.16 7.92 -3.49
C VAL A 137 13.75 9.36 -3.21
N SER A 138 14.73 10.24 -3.00
CA SER A 138 14.49 11.68 -2.95
C SER A 138 14.17 12.21 -4.35
N PHE A 139 13.28 13.17 -4.44
CA PHE A 139 12.91 13.83 -5.68
C PHE A 139 13.02 15.34 -5.49
N GLU A 140 13.31 16.05 -6.58
CA GLU A 140 13.32 17.51 -6.56
C GLU A 140 11.88 18.06 -6.57
N PRO A 141 11.63 19.19 -5.91
CA PRO A 141 10.35 19.88 -6.01
C PRO A 141 10.00 20.18 -7.47
N SER A 142 8.74 19.94 -7.84
CA SER A 142 8.20 20.26 -9.16
C SER A 142 6.74 20.68 -9.03
N ALA A 143 6.20 21.37 -10.04
CA ALA A 143 4.79 21.75 -10.06
C ALA A 143 3.86 20.53 -9.89
N ARG A 144 4.20 19.41 -10.54
CA ARG A 144 3.44 18.17 -10.42
C ARG A 144 3.53 17.55 -9.02
N ALA A 145 4.71 17.56 -8.41
CA ALA A 145 4.86 17.08 -7.03
C ALA A 145 4.05 17.94 -6.06
N ALA A 146 4.12 19.27 -6.18
CA ALA A 146 3.35 20.20 -5.35
C ALA A 146 1.83 20.01 -5.51
N GLU A 147 1.35 19.77 -6.73
CA GLU A 147 -0.06 19.47 -6.98
C GLU A 147 -0.50 18.17 -6.28
N LEU A 148 0.30 17.10 -6.41
CA LEU A 148 0.04 15.81 -5.77
C LEU A 148 0.09 15.91 -4.24
N GLU A 149 1.03 16.66 -3.69
CA GLU A 149 1.12 16.97 -2.25
C GLU A 149 -0.14 17.69 -1.78
N ALA A 150 -0.55 18.74 -2.49
CA ALA A 150 -1.76 19.50 -2.15
C ALA A 150 -3.02 18.63 -2.17
N GLN A 151 -3.15 17.70 -3.12
CA GLN A 151 -4.28 16.75 -3.15
C GLN A 151 -4.34 15.90 -1.86
N VAL A 152 -3.22 15.32 -1.44
CA VAL A 152 -3.15 14.48 -0.25
C VAL A 152 -3.35 15.28 1.02
N THR A 153 -2.73 16.46 1.11
CA THR A 153 -2.87 17.37 2.26
C THR A 153 -4.33 17.79 2.44
N ARG A 154 -5.04 18.18 1.37
CA ARG A 154 -6.47 18.50 1.44
C ARG A 154 -7.31 17.35 1.95
N LEU A 155 -7.07 16.12 1.47
CA LEU A 155 -7.78 14.93 1.95
C LEU A 155 -7.51 14.68 3.44
N ASN A 156 -6.26 14.81 3.88
CA ASN A 156 -5.90 14.63 5.29
C ASN A 156 -6.56 15.70 6.18
N ASP A 157 -6.51 16.97 5.77
CA ASP A 157 -7.12 18.07 6.50
C ASP A 157 -8.64 17.94 6.59
N PHE A 158 -9.28 17.48 5.51
CA PHE A 158 -10.70 17.17 5.52
C PHE A 158 -11.03 16.03 6.49
N LEU A 159 -10.33 14.90 6.39
CA LEU A 159 -10.62 13.71 7.20
C LEU A 159 -10.30 13.88 8.70
N ARG A 160 -9.45 14.84 9.07
CA ARG A 160 -9.20 15.21 10.48
C ARG A 160 -10.45 15.70 11.21
N ASN A 161 -11.47 16.15 10.48
CA ASN A 161 -12.73 16.62 11.07
C ASN A 161 -13.70 15.47 11.44
N PHE A 162 -13.32 14.22 11.21
CA PHE A 162 -14.16 13.06 11.44
C PHE A 162 -13.58 12.12 12.50
N THR A 163 -14.45 11.56 13.33
CA THR A 163 -14.07 10.54 14.32
C THR A 163 -14.12 9.16 13.68
N ILE A 164 -12.96 8.58 13.40
CA ILE A 164 -12.83 7.22 12.85
C ILE A 164 -12.52 6.25 13.99
N ARG A 165 -13.37 5.22 14.18
CA ARG A 165 -13.16 4.15 15.17
C ARG A 165 -13.14 2.78 14.47
N GLY A 166 -12.69 1.75 15.17
CA GLY A 166 -12.59 0.38 14.63
C GLY A 166 -11.38 0.12 13.72
N GLY A 167 -10.63 1.18 13.38
CA GLY A 167 -9.38 1.08 12.65
C GLY A 167 -8.50 2.29 12.91
N ARG A 168 -7.17 2.12 12.80
CA ARG A 168 -6.23 3.21 13.04
C ARG A 168 -6.00 4.02 11.77
N PHE A 169 -6.14 5.35 11.87
CA PHE A 169 -5.89 6.30 10.79
C PHE A 169 -5.23 7.56 11.35
N ASN A 170 -4.11 7.98 10.75
CA ASN A 170 -3.37 9.19 11.17
C ASN A 170 -3.07 10.10 9.96
N GLY A 171 -3.87 10.03 8.90
CA GLY A 171 -3.58 10.64 7.60
C GLY A 171 -2.95 9.66 6.60
N PHE A 172 -2.79 10.15 5.37
CA PHE A 172 -2.27 9.43 4.21
C PHE A 172 -0.98 10.02 3.67
N TYR A 173 -0.18 9.16 3.04
CA TYR A 173 0.73 9.52 1.97
C TYR A 173 0.37 8.80 0.67
N ARG A 174 0.77 9.38 -0.45
CA ARG A 174 0.63 8.79 -1.79
C ARG A 174 1.93 8.13 -2.22
N GLY A 175 1.89 6.82 -2.43
CA GLY A 175 3.08 6.01 -2.69
C GLY A 175 3.26 5.68 -4.17
N PHE A 176 4.34 6.19 -4.77
CA PHE A 176 4.73 5.94 -6.15
C PHE A 176 5.90 4.96 -6.24
N ASN A 177 5.97 4.23 -7.35
CA ASN A 177 6.93 3.16 -7.56
C ASN A 177 7.67 3.34 -8.88
N ARG A 178 8.80 2.63 -9.04
CA ARG A 178 9.65 2.70 -10.23
C ARG A 178 10.26 4.11 -10.48
N GLY A 179 10.56 4.84 -9.42
CA GLY A 179 11.18 6.18 -9.46
C GLY A 179 12.69 6.21 -9.33
N GLN A 180 13.42 5.28 -9.96
CA GLN A 180 14.89 5.21 -9.90
C GLN A 180 15.53 6.53 -10.32
N GLU A 181 15.02 7.11 -11.40
CA GLU A 181 15.45 8.37 -11.97
C GLU A 181 14.41 9.43 -11.61
N ALA A 182 14.45 9.91 -10.37
CA ALA A 182 13.45 10.82 -9.82
C ALA A 182 13.26 12.10 -10.68
N GLY A 183 14.34 12.62 -11.26
CA GLY A 183 14.29 13.81 -12.12
C GLY A 183 13.53 13.63 -13.44
N ALA A 184 13.38 12.39 -13.93
CA ALA A 184 12.64 12.06 -15.14
C ALA A 184 11.30 11.33 -14.86
N PHE A 185 10.99 11.11 -13.58
CA PHE A 185 9.81 10.34 -13.18
C PHE A 185 8.53 11.15 -13.37
N LYS A 186 7.57 10.58 -14.09
CA LYS A 186 6.33 11.26 -14.50
C LYS A 186 5.18 11.15 -13.51
N TRP A 187 5.40 10.51 -12.35
CA TRP A 187 4.35 10.29 -11.36
C TRP A 187 3.17 9.45 -11.87
N ASP A 188 3.46 8.49 -12.77
CA ASP A 188 2.47 7.68 -13.49
C ASP A 188 2.61 6.17 -13.21
N ARG A 189 3.21 5.81 -12.06
CA ARG A 189 3.49 4.44 -11.63
C ARG A 189 3.22 4.26 -10.14
N GLY A 190 2.25 3.40 -9.80
CA GLY A 190 1.76 3.28 -8.42
C GLY A 190 0.75 4.37 -8.09
N GLY A 191 0.93 5.09 -6.99
CA GLY A 191 0.10 6.25 -6.65
C GLY A 191 -1.08 5.95 -5.72
N ARG A 192 -1.17 4.75 -5.14
CA ARG A 192 -2.15 4.42 -4.10
C ARG A 192 -1.92 5.26 -2.83
N LEU A 193 -2.99 5.54 -2.11
CA LEU A 193 -2.94 6.13 -0.76
C LEU A 193 -2.66 5.06 0.28
N TYR A 194 -1.77 5.39 1.21
CA TYR A 194 -1.37 4.55 2.33
C TYR A 194 -1.53 5.31 3.63
N ALA A 195 -2.23 4.73 4.60
CA ALA A 195 -2.37 5.31 5.92
C ALA A 195 -1.01 5.34 6.66
N TYR A 196 -0.79 6.39 7.46
CA TYR A 196 0.41 6.51 8.27
C TYR A 196 0.38 5.58 9.49
N GLY A 197 1.54 5.00 9.79
CA GLY A 197 1.74 4.13 10.94
C GLY A 197 1.80 2.64 10.59
N GLN A 198 1.84 1.82 11.65
CA GLN A 198 1.64 0.38 11.61
C GLN A 198 0.22 0.05 12.06
N ASP A 199 -0.26 -1.15 11.72
CA ASP A 199 -1.58 -1.66 12.12
C ASP A 199 -2.72 -0.71 11.76
N THR A 200 -2.58 -0.07 10.60
CA THR A 200 -3.59 0.82 10.05
C THR A 200 -4.85 0.04 9.67
N TYR A 201 -5.96 0.75 9.48
CA TYR A 201 -7.20 0.14 8.99
C TYR A 201 -7.00 -0.59 7.64
N GLN A 202 -6.01 -0.20 6.82
CA GLN A 202 -5.74 -0.88 5.54
C GLN A 202 -5.09 -2.26 5.71
N SER A 203 -4.50 -2.54 6.88
CA SER A 203 -3.79 -3.80 7.16
C SER A 203 -4.60 -4.81 7.98
N ILE A 204 -5.76 -4.42 8.53
CA ILE A 204 -6.63 -5.36 9.27
C ILE A 204 -7.48 -6.18 8.29
N SER A 205 -8.03 -7.30 8.77
CA SER A 205 -8.89 -8.19 7.97
C SER A 205 -10.16 -7.47 7.49
N GLN A 206 -10.82 -8.04 6.48
CA GLN A 206 -12.12 -7.54 6.01
C GLN A 206 -13.13 -7.45 7.17
N ASP A 207 -13.21 -8.47 8.02
CA ASP A 207 -14.09 -8.48 9.19
C ASP A 207 -13.74 -7.35 10.17
N GLY A 208 -12.44 -7.09 10.37
CA GLY A 208 -11.98 -5.95 11.17
C GLY A 208 -12.39 -4.61 10.56
N ARG A 209 -12.30 -4.47 9.23
CA ARG A 209 -12.72 -3.25 8.53
C ARG A 209 -14.24 -3.05 8.56
N ALA A 210 -15.02 -4.11 8.59
CA ALA A 210 -16.48 -4.03 8.74
C ALA A 210 -16.92 -3.44 10.10
N LEU A 211 -16.02 -3.39 11.10
CA LEU A 211 -16.27 -2.75 12.40
C LEU A 211 -15.92 -1.26 12.42
N ILE A 212 -15.43 -0.71 11.30
CA ILE A 212 -15.09 0.70 11.23
C ILE A 212 -16.37 1.54 11.28
N THR A 213 -16.31 2.61 12.08
CA THR A 213 -17.36 3.63 12.13
C THR A 213 -16.75 5.00 11.86
N ILE A 214 -17.54 5.86 11.23
CA ILE A 214 -17.18 7.27 11.00
C ILE A 214 -18.25 8.12 11.67
N ASN A 215 -17.84 8.98 12.61
CA ASN A 215 -18.73 9.72 13.50
C ASN A 215 -19.76 8.83 14.23
N GLY A 216 -19.39 7.58 14.51
CA GLY A 216 -20.27 6.59 15.14
C GLY A 216 -21.22 5.87 14.18
N GLU A 217 -21.28 6.27 12.91
CA GLU A 217 -22.09 5.60 11.90
C GLU A 217 -21.38 4.35 11.37
N PRO A 218 -22.07 3.20 11.21
CA PRO A 218 -21.55 2.03 10.52
C PRO A 218 -21.09 2.35 9.10
N THR A 219 -20.08 1.64 8.63
CA THR A 219 -19.52 1.84 7.28
C THR A 219 -19.70 0.63 6.37
N VAL A 220 -19.56 0.86 5.08
CA VAL A 220 -19.58 -0.16 4.02
C VAL A 220 -18.32 0.00 3.19
N GLU A 221 -17.60 -1.10 2.94
CA GLU A 221 -16.53 -1.15 1.94
C GLU A 221 -17.15 -1.48 0.56
N ILE A 222 -17.01 -0.58 -0.42
CA ILE A 222 -17.42 -0.77 -1.83
C ILE A 222 -16.17 -1.12 -2.64
N ASP A 223 -16.12 -2.32 -3.21
CA ASP A 223 -14.99 -2.91 -3.91
C ASP A 223 -15.16 -2.90 -5.43
N ILE A 224 -14.09 -2.57 -6.17
CA ILE A 224 -14.05 -2.75 -7.62
C ILE A 224 -13.60 -4.17 -7.94
N SER A 225 -14.55 -5.03 -8.30
CA SER A 225 -14.25 -6.40 -8.68
C SER A 225 -13.47 -6.47 -9.99
N ALA A 226 -12.42 -7.30 -10.02
CA ALA A 226 -11.54 -7.47 -11.19
C ALA A 226 -10.94 -6.14 -11.69
N SER A 227 -10.61 -5.22 -10.78
CA SER A 227 -10.08 -3.88 -11.09
C SER A 227 -8.98 -3.91 -12.18
N TYR A 228 -7.88 -4.63 -11.96
CA TYR A 228 -6.76 -4.63 -12.91
C TYR A 228 -7.11 -5.20 -14.29
N LEU A 229 -7.99 -6.21 -14.37
CA LEU A 229 -8.44 -6.75 -15.66
C LEU A 229 -9.27 -5.69 -16.41
N THR A 230 -10.16 -5.01 -15.70
CA THR A 230 -10.98 -3.92 -16.25
C THR A 230 -10.12 -2.75 -16.71
N VAL A 231 -9.16 -2.33 -15.88
CA VAL A 231 -8.19 -1.28 -16.20
C VAL A 231 -7.37 -1.65 -17.42
N PHE A 232 -6.84 -2.87 -17.48
CA PHE A 232 -6.05 -3.34 -18.63
C PHE A 232 -6.83 -3.20 -19.93
N HIS A 233 -8.04 -3.75 -19.98
CA HIS A 233 -8.91 -3.65 -21.16
C HIS A 233 -9.22 -2.19 -21.54
N GLY A 234 -9.48 -1.32 -20.57
CA GLY A 234 -9.74 0.10 -20.81
C GLY A 234 -8.54 0.86 -21.37
N LEU A 235 -7.33 0.57 -20.88
CA LEU A 235 -6.10 1.21 -21.34
C LEU A 235 -5.69 0.77 -22.75
N ILE A 236 -5.87 -0.51 -23.10
CA ILE A 236 -5.60 -1.02 -24.46
C ILE A 236 -6.79 -0.87 -25.42
N LYS A 237 -7.88 -0.24 -24.96
CA LYS A 237 -9.13 -0.04 -25.73
C LYS A 237 -9.76 -1.34 -26.23
N ALA A 238 -9.58 -2.45 -25.52
CA ALA A 238 -10.22 -3.73 -25.82
C ALA A 238 -11.60 -3.82 -25.13
N PRO A 239 -12.62 -4.44 -25.76
CA PRO A 239 -13.93 -4.62 -25.15
C PRO A 239 -13.82 -5.53 -23.93
N PHE A 240 -14.54 -5.18 -22.86
CA PHE A 240 -14.75 -6.00 -21.68
C PHE A 240 -15.76 -5.29 -20.78
N ASP A 241 -16.78 -6.03 -20.37
CA ASP A 241 -17.71 -5.62 -19.33
C ASP A 241 -17.64 -6.65 -18.19
N PRO A 242 -17.12 -6.29 -17.01
CA PRO A 242 -17.03 -7.23 -15.90
C PRO A 242 -18.40 -7.69 -15.38
N ARG A 243 -19.49 -6.99 -15.73
CA ARG A 243 -20.88 -7.35 -15.35
C ARG A 243 -21.38 -8.58 -16.12
N GLU A 244 -20.83 -8.85 -17.29
CA GLU A 244 -21.13 -10.05 -18.10
C GLU A 244 -20.34 -11.30 -17.62
N GLY A 245 -19.56 -11.16 -16.55
CA GLY A 245 -18.79 -12.24 -15.95
C GLY A 245 -17.28 -11.97 -15.98
N THR A 246 -16.59 -12.54 -14.99
CA THR A 246 -15.14 -12.38 -14.81
C THR A 246 -14.47 -13.75 -14.85
N TRP A 247 -14.04 -14.26 -13.69
CA TRP A 247 -13.34 -15.52 -13.56
C TRP A 247 -14.20 -16.72 -13.99
N GLU A 248 -15.53 -16.62 -13.87
CA GLU A 248 -16.52 -17.60 -14.30
C GLU A 248 -16.46 -17.93 -15.80
N ARG A 249 -15.93 -17.02 -16.61
CA ARG A 249 -15.82 -17.20 -18.07
C ARG A 249 -14.65 -18.12 -18.45
N ILE A 250 -13.74 -18.37 -17.52
CA ILE A 250 -12.57 -19.21 -17.74
C ILE A 250 -12.97 -20.64 -17.43
N ASP A 251 -12.85 -21.53 -18.41
CA ASP A 251 -13.16 -22.96 -18.29
C ASP A 251 -12.12 -23.71 -17.44
N ILE A 252 -12.11 -23.40 -16.15
CA ILE A 252 -11.30 -23.97 -15.09
C ILE A 252 -12.19 -24.08 -13.85
N ASP A 253 -12.34 -25.30 -13.34
CA ASP A 253 -13.23 -25.62 -12.21
C ASP A 253 -12.89 -24.85 -10.93
N ASN A 254 -11.60 -24.57 -10.69
CA ASN A 254 -11.13 -23.75 -9.59
C ASN A 254 -10.96 -22.29 -10.00
N LYS A 255 -11.98 -21.48 -9.70
CA LYS A 255 -12.00 -20.03 -9.98
C LYS A 255 -10.81 -19.27 -9.41
N GLN A 256 -10.29 -19.67 -8.25
CA GLN A 256 -9.15 -18.99 -7.62
C GLN A 256 -7.86 -19.23 -8.43
N VAL A 257 -7.67 -20.43 -8.98
CA VAL A 257 -6.54 -20.72 -9.88
C VAL A 257 -6.64 -19.90 -11.16
N ALA A 258 -7.83 -19.81 -11.76
CA ALA A 258 -8.06 -18.99 -12.96
C ALA A 258 -7.75 -17.51 -12.70
N LYS A 259 -8.25 -16.97 -11.58
CA LYS A 259 -8.00 -15.61 -11.12
C LYS A 259 -6.50 -15.35 -10.86
N ASP A 260 -5.80 -16.29 -10.22
CA ASP A 260 -4.38 -16.16 -9.92
C ASP A 260 -3.52 -16.11 -11.18
N TRP A 261 -3.83 -16.93 -12.20
CA TRP A 261 -3.12 -16.89 -13.48
C TRP A 261 -3.23 -15.50 -14.14
N ILE A 262 -4.44 -14.93 -14.17
CA ILE A 262 -4.70 -13.58 -14.70
C ILE A 262 -3.93 -12.53 -13.90
N ASN A 263 -4.05 -12.56 -12.57
CA ASN A 263 -3.42 -11.58 -11.69
C ASN A 263 -1.89 -11.60 -11.80
N PHE A 264 -1.28 -12.79 -11.87
CA PHE A 264 0.17 -12.88 -12.08
C PHE A 264 0.59 -12.39 -13.46
N SER A 265 -0.20 -12.67 -14.49
CA SER A 265 0.07 -12.21 -15.86
C SER A 265 -0.01 -10.67 -15.96
N LEU A 266 -1.08 -10.07 -15.43
CA LEU A 266 -1.26 -8.62 -15.34
C LEU A 266 -0.18 -7.96 -14.49
N ALA A 267 0.17 -8.56 -13.36
CA ALA A 267 1.19 -8.00 -12.48
C ALA A 267 2.56 -7.96 -13.17
N LYS A 268 2.91 -9.00 -13.94
CA LYS A 268 4.16 -9.07 -14.68
C LYS A 268 4.15 -8.23 -15.97
N GLY A 269 2.97 -8.04 -16.58
CA GLY A 269 2.83 -7.44 -17.91
C GLY A 269 3.13 -8.41 -19.05
N THR A 270 3.13 -9.72 -18.77
CA THR A 270 3.33 -10.80 -19.75
C THR A 270 2.57 -12.03 -19.27
N GLU A 271 2.14 -12.90 -20.17
CA GLU A 271 1.51 -14.17 -19.82
C GLU A 271 2.36 -15.01 -18.83
N LEU A 272 1.70 -15.60 -17.83
CA LEU A 272 2.35 -16.44 -16.84
C LEU A 272 2.81 -17.78 -17.46
N GLN A 273 4.12 -17.98 -17.48
CA GLN A 273 4.75 -19.20 -18.01
C GLN A 273 5.00 -20.27 -16.93
N LYS A 274 4.99 -19.89 -15.65
CA LYS A 274 5.28 -20.80 -14.53
C LYS A 274 4.64 -20.28 -13.24
N TRP A 275 4.01 -21.19 -12.49
CA TRP A 275 3.47 -20.90 -11.17
C TRP A 275 4.55 -20.39 -10.19
N PRO A 276 4.34 -19.26 -9.50
CA PRO A 276 5.25 -18.79 -8.46
C PRO A 276 5.40 -19.83 -7.33
N ARG A 277 6.62 -19.97 -6.79
CA ARG A 277 6.90 -20.93 -5.70
C ARG A 277 6.03 -20.70 -4.45
N GLY A 278 5.69 -19.44 -4.16
CA GLY A 278 4.79 -19.09 -3.06
C GLY A 278 3.41 -19.70 -3.24
N SER A 279 2.79 -19.46 -4.39
CA SER A 279 1.48 -20.04 -4.74
C SER A 279 1.52 -21.57 -4.76
N VAL A 280 2.57 -22.19 -5.32
CA VAL A 280 2.71 -23.65 -5.29
C VAL A 280 2.69 -24.20 -3.86
N ARG A 281 3.33 -23.51 -2.90
CA ARG A 281 3.33 -23.90 -1.49
C ARG A 281 1.94 -23.70 -0.85
N GLU A 282 1.28 -22.58 -1.13
CA GLU A 282 -0.04 -22.25 -0.60
C GLU A 282 -1.11 -23.24 -1.07
N TYR A 283 -1.15 -23.56 -2.36
CA TYR A 283 -2.08 -24.55 -2.91
C TYR A 283 -1.77 -25.98 -2.44
N ARG A 284 -0.48 -26.33 -2.30
CA ARG A 284 -0.09 -27.63 -1.75
C ARG A 284 -0.61 -27.82 -0.33
N ALA A 285 -0.62 -26.77 0.49
CA ALA A 285 -1.18 -26.82 1.84
C ALA A 285 -2.71 -27.08 1.84
N GLN A 286 -3.38 -26.81 0.72
CA GLN A 286 -4.80 -27.09 0.49
C GLN A 286 -5.03 -28.41 -0.26
N GLY A 287 -3.99 -29.23 -0.44
CA GLY A 287 -4.07 -30.51 -1.17
C GLY A 287 -4.03 -30.40 -2.70
N ILE A 288 -3.82 -29.21 -3.26
CA ILE A 288 -3.80 -28.96 -4.71
C ILE A 288 -2.36 -28.92 -5.22
N ALA A 289 -2.04 -29.76 -6.18
CA ALA A 289 -0.76 -29.80 -6.86
C ALA A 289 -0.84 -29.02 -8.19
N LEU A 290 -0.69 -27.68 -8.13
CA LEU A 290 -0.86 -26.77 -9.29
C LEU A 290 -0.24 -27.27 -10.61
N ALA A 291 0.98 -27.79 -10.60
CA ALA A 291 1.63 -28.22 -11.85
C ALA A 291 0.99 -29.46 -12.49
N ARG A 292 0.34 -30.31 -11.68
CA ARG A 292 -0.36 -31.53 -12.12
C ARG A 292 -1.83 -31.23 -12.40
N ASP A 293 -2.51 -30.59 -11.44
CA ASP A 293 -3.96 -30.38 -11.46
C ASP A 293 -4.34 -29.21 -12.38
N TYR A 294 -3.46 -28.21 -12.49
CA TYR A 294 -3.68 -26.99 -13.29
C TYR A 294 -2.44 -26.62 -14.13
N PRO A 295 -2.05 -27.45 -15.12
CA PRO A 295 -0.91 -27.16 -15.97
C PRO A 295 -1.05 -25.79 -16.66
N ILE A 296 0.06 -25.05 -16.75
CA ILE A 296 0.08 -23.70 -17.33
C ILE A 296 -0.56 -23.64 -18.73
N PRO A 297 -0.29 -24.57 -19.67
CA PRO A 297 -0.93 -24.51 -20.99
C PRO A 297 -2.46 -24.61 -20.94
N THR A 298 -3.01 -25.45 -20.07
CA THR A 298 -4.46 -25.62 -19.90
C THR A 298 -5.10 -24.33 -19.40
N VAL A 299 -4.59 -23.77 -18.30
CA VAL A 299 -5.12 -22.53 -17.71
C VAL A 299 -4.94 -21.35 -18.65
N ARG A 300 -3.77 -21.24 -19.31
CA ARG A 300 -3.49 -20.23 -20.31
C ARG A 300 -4.49 -20.27 -21.45
N ASN A 301 -4.72 -21.44 -22.06
CA ASN A 301 -5.61 -21.56 -23.21
C ASN A 301 -7.05 -21.20 -22.83
N ALA A 302 -7.54 -21.69 -21.68
CA ALA A 302 -8.86 -21.31 -21.17
C ALA A 302 -8.98 -19.79 -20.93
N ALA A 303 -7.96 -19.19 -20.29
CA ALA A 303 -7.93 -17.76 -19.99
C ALA A 303 -7.89 -16.89 -21.26
N LEU A 304 -7.10 -17.26 -22.27
CA LEU A 304 -7.00 -16.52 -23.54
C LEU A 304 -8.26 -16.68 -24.40
N THR A 305 -8.94 -17.82 -24.33
CA THR A 305 -10.25 -18.00 -24.95
C THR A 305 -11.28 -17.07 -24.32
N ALA A 306 -11.32 -16.99 -22.99
CA ALA A 306 -12.24 -16.11 -22.26
C ALA A 306 -11.93 -14.62 -22.47
N PHE A 307 -10.64 -14.28 -22.51
CA PHE A 307 -10.11 -12.92 -22.57
C PHE A 307 -8.98 -12.78 -23.61
N PRO A 308 -9.30 -12.73 -24.92
CA PRO A 308 -8.30 -12.69 -25.99
C PRO A 308 -7.36 -11.49 -25.92
N ALA A 309 -7.79 -10.39 -25.30
CA ALA A 309 -6.99 -9.17 -25.17
C ALA A 309 -5.70 -9.36 -24.35
N LEU A 310 -5.63 -10.39 -23.50
CA LEU A 310 -4.44 -10.72 -22.71
C LEU A 310 -3.23 -11.10 -23.57
N THR A 311 -3.44 -11.52 -24.82
CA THR A 311 -2.37 -11.72 -25.81
C THR A 311 -1.57 -10.43 -26.08
N LYS A 312 -2.16 -9.25 -25.80
CA LYS A 312 -1.52 -7.95 -25.93
C LYS A 312 -0.73 -7.52 -24.68
N LEU A 313 -0.67 -8.34 -23.63
CA LEU A 313 0.07 -8.00 -22.41
C LEU A 313 1.52 -7.65 -22.74
N GLU A 314 2.20 -8.60 -23.39
CA GLU A 314 3.54 -8.35 -23.91
C GLU A 314 3.47 -7.29 -25.02
N GLY A 315 4.30 -6.26 -24.91
CA GLY A 315 4.31 -5.13 -25.83
C GLY A 315 3.34 -3.99 -25.49
N SER A 316 2.34 -4.17 -24.62
CA SER A 316 1.48 -3.06 -24.18
C SER A 316 2.21 -2.00 -23.35
N GLY A 317 3.34 -2.36 -22.73
CA GLY A 317 4.02 -1.53 -21.74
C GLY A 317 3.27 -1.42 -20.40
N LEU A 318 2.19 -2.18 -20.20
CA LEU A 318 1.40 -2.19 -18.98
C LEU A 318 1.86 -3.30 -18.04
N THR A 319 2.22 -2.93 -16.82
CA THR A 319 2.52 -3.84 -15.70
C THR A 319 1.65 -3.47 -14.50
N TRP A 320 1.85 -4.13 -13.36
CA TRP A 320 1.18 -3.76 -12.12
C TRP A 320 1.26 -2.27 -11.79
N ALA A 321 2.34 -1.58 -12.16
CA ALA A 321 2.56 -0.19 -11.74
C ALA A 321 1.69 0.81 -12.53
N GLU A 322 1.51 0.56 -13.83
CA GLU A 322 0.62 1.30 -14.73
C GLU A 322 -0.84 1.07 -14.35
N LEU A 323 -1.22 -0.19 -14.13
CA LEU A 323 -2.58 -0.57 -13.73
C LEU A 323 -2.94 0.02 -12.37
N MET A 324 -2.03 -0.07 -11.40
CA MET A 324 -2.17 0.56 -10.08
C MET A 324 -2.38 2.07 -10.18
N TYR A 325 -1.71 2.73 -11.12
CA TYR A 325 -1.83 4.18 -11.29
C TYR A 325 -3.19 4.59 -11.85
N ALA A 326 -3.68 3.89 -12.88
CA ALA A 326 -5.01 4.16 -13.39
C ALA A 326 -6.10 3.93 -12.33
N GLU A 327 -6.01 2.84 -11.56
CA GLU A 327 -6.90 2.57 -10.44
C GLU A 327 -6.80 3.65 -9.35
N ALA A 328 -5.59 4.00 -8.92
CA ALA A 328 -5.40 4.98 -7.86
C ALA A 328 -5.89 6.38 -8.26
N GLU A 329 -5.76 6.77 -9.53
CA GLU A 329 -6.33 8.04 -10.03
C GLU A 329 -7.86 8.03 -10.00
N ALA A 330 -8.50 6.89 -10.28
CA ALA A 330 -9.95 6.78 -10.12
C ALA A 330 -10.35 6.96 -8.65
N ILE A 331 -9.67 6.29 -7.72
CA ILE A 331 -9.92 6.40 -6.27
C ILE A 331 -9.66 7.83 -5.75
N MET A 332 -8.58 8.48 -6.18
CA MET A 332 -8.30 9.88 -5.84
C MET A 332 -9.41 10.82 -6.32
N THR A 333 -9.89 10.62 -7.55
CA THR A 333 -10.99 11.40 -8.12
C THR A 333 -12.29 11.18 -7.33
N THR A 334 -12.61 9.93 -6.99
CA THR A 334 -13.75 9.59 -6.13
C THR A 334 -13.67 10.29 -4.79
N MET A 335 -12.53 10.19 -4.10
CA MET A 335 -12.34 10.79 -2.79
C MET A 335 -12.44 12.32 -2.84
N ALA A 336 -11.87 12.96 -3.86
CA ALA A 336 -11.98 14.40 -4.04
C ALA A 336 -13.44 14.84 -4.23
N ARG A 337 -14.19 14.14 -5.10
CA ARG A 337 -15.62 14.43 -5.34
C ARG A 337 -16.50 14.19 -4.12
N LEU A 338 -16.19 13.19 -3.31
CA LEU A 338 -16.90 12.94 -2.04
C LEU A 338 -16.56 14.00 -1.00
N MET A 339 -15.28 14.39 -0.90
CA MET A 339 -14.84 15.50 -0.05
C MET A 339 -15.55 16.81 -0.40
N ASP A 340 -15.68 17.13 -1.70
CA ASP A 340 -16.40 18.33 -2.16
C ASP A 340 -17.90 18.30 -1.76
N LYS A 341 -18.45 17.11 -1.50
CA LYS A 341 -19.82 16.89 -1.00
C LYS A 341 -19.88 16.74 0.53
N GLY A 342 -18.77 16.93 1.24
CA GLY A 342 -18.70 16.77 2.70
C GLY A 342 -18.76 15.32 3.19
N VAL A 343 -18.53 14.33 2.31
CA VAL A 343 -18.62 12.90 2.63
C VAL A 343 -17.24 12.33 2.94
N PRO A 344 -17.00 11.81 4.16
CA PRO A 344 -15.75 11.15 4.52
C PRO A 344 -15.63 9.79 3.82
N CYS A 345 -14.43 9.46 3.35
CA CYS A 345 -14.16 8.23 2.62
C CYS A 345 -12.73 7.74 2.91
N LEU A 346 -12.57 6.45 3.18
CA LEU A 346 -11.27 5.82 3.44
C LEU A 346 -10.95 4.77 2.35
N PRO A 347 -9.86 4.91 1.58
CA PRO A 347 -9.52 3.96 0.52
C PRO A 347 -8.85 2.70 1.09
N VAL A 348 -9.16 1.53 0.54
CA VAL A 348 -8.36 0.30 0.69
C VAL A 348 -7.97 -0.15 -0.71
N PHE A 349 -6.92 0.48 -1.24
CA PHE A 349 -6.45 0.24 -2.60
C PHE A 349 -7.52 0.53 -3.65
N ASP A 350 -8.20 -0.50 -4.16
CA ASP A 350 -9.25 -0.50 -5.18
C ASP A 350 -10.67 -0.45 -4.61
N SER A 351 -10.81 -0.36 -3.29
CA SER A 351 -12.09 -0.17 -2.62
C SER A 351 -12.13 1.12 -1.80
N ILE A 352 -13.33 1.54 -1.43
CA ILE A 352 -13.58 2.68 -0.55
C ILE A 352 -14.48 2.27 0.62
N ILE A 353 -14.20 2.78 1.81
CA ILE A 353 -15.02 2.64 3.01
C ILE A 353 -15.74 3.95 3.25
N ILE A 354 -17.06 3.90 3.31
CA ILE A 354 -17.95 5.07 3.41
C ILE A 354 -19.02 4.85 4.48
N PRO A 355 -19.61 5.92 5.06
CA PRO A 355 -20.77 5.79 5.95
C PRO A 355 -21.96 5.14 5.24
N LEU A 356 -22.72 4.30 5.94
CA LEU A 356 -23.85 3.55 5.38
C LEU A 356 -24.88 4.44 4.67
N SER A 357 -25.18 5.61 5.23
CA SER A 357 -26.10 6.61 4.67
C SER A 357 -25.64 7.19 3.33
N GLN A 358 -24.36 7.01 2.98
CA GLN A 358 -23.74 7.58 1.78
C GLN A 358 -23.48 6.53 0.69
N VAL A 359 -23.88 5.27 0.88
CA VAL A 359 -23.63 4.16 -0.08
C VAL A 359 -24.06 4.56 -1.48
N ARG A 360 -25.31 4.97 -1.66
CA ARG A 360 -25.86 5.30 -2.98
C ARG A 360 -25.03 6.38 -3.70
N LEU A 361 -24.74 7.48 -3.00
CA LEU A 361 -23.95 8.58 -3.56
C LEU A 361 -22.52 8.12 -3.90
N ALA A 362 -21.87 7.42 -2.98
CA ALA A 362 -20.49 6.94 -3.16
C ALA A 362 -20.36 5.92 -4.29
N THR A 363 -21.36 5.05 -4.47
CA THR A 363 -21.42 4.10 -5.60
C THR A 363 -21.43 4.82 -6.94
N GLY A 364 -22.31 5.81 -7.14
CA GLY A 364 -22.38 6.58 -8.38
C GLY A 364 -21.09 7.35 -8.66
N VAL A 365 -20.55 8.05 -7.64
CA VAL A 365 -19.29 8.80 -7.78
C VAL A 365 -18.11 7.89 -8.10
N LEU A 366 -18.00 6.72 -7.46
CA LEU A 366 -16.95 5.74 -7.74
C LEU A 366 -17.08 5.15 -9.15
N TYR A 367 -18.31 4.82 -9.55
CA TYR A 367 -18.61 4.30 -10.89
C TYR A 367 -18.15 5.28 -11.96
N ASP A 368 -18.58 6.54 -11.86
CA ASP A 368 -18.27 7.60 -12.82
C ASP A 368 -16.79 7.92 -12.87
N ALA A 369 -16.13 8.06 -11.71
CA ALA A 369 -14.71 8.35 -11.65
C ALA A 369 -13.88 7.23 -12.30
N PHE A 370 -14.24 5.97 -12.04
CA PHE A 370 -13.59 4.84 -12.66
C PHE A 370 -13.85 4.79 -14.17
N TYR A 371 -15.11 4.94 -14.59
CA TYR A 371 -15.49 4.92 -16.00
C TYR A 371 -14.77 6.03 -16.79
N GLN A 372 -14.71 7.26 -16.28
CA GLN A 372 -14.00 8.36 -16.92
C GLN A 372 -12.50 8.10 -17.03
N ARG A 373 -11.89 7.47 -16.01
CA ARG A 373 -10.46 7.21 -15.99
C ARG A 373 -10.04 6.03 -16.88
N VAL A 374 -10.88 4.99 -16.93
CA VAL A 374 -10.56 3.70 -17.55
C VAL A 374 -11.23 3.55 -18.92
N GLY A 375 -12.39 4.17 -19.13
CA GLY A 375 -13.22 4.02 -20.33
C GLY A 375 -14.00 2.71 -20.38
N ARG A 376 -14.17 2.04 -19.23
CA ARG A 376 -14.94 0.79 -19.06
C ARG A 376 -15.75 0.84 -17.76
N PRO A 377 -16.95 0.24 -17.73
CA PRO A 377 -17.76 0.21 -16.53
C PRO A 377 -17.07 -0.68 -15.47
N PRO A 378 -17.02 -0.27 -14.20
CA PRO A 378 -16.59 -1.15 -13.12
C PRO A 378 -17.71 -2.13 -12.72
N LEU A 379 -17.33 -3.27 -12.14
CA LEU A 379 -18.23 -4.12 -11.36
C LEU A 379 -18.04 -3.80 -9.88
N LEU A 380 -18.96 -3.04 -9.29
CA LEU A 380 -18.90 -2.67 -7.87
C LEU A 380 -19.61 -3.72 -7.01
N LYS A 381 -18.99 -4.12 -5.91
CA LYS A 381 -19.55 -5.07 -4.94
C LYS A 381 -19.43 -4.55 -3.51
N PRO A 382 -20.47 -4.69 -2.68
CA PRO A 382 -20.32 -4.40 -1.27
C PRO A 382 -19.58 -5.53 -0.56
N LYS A 383 -18.72 -5.16 0.39
CA LYS A 383 -18.15 -6.06 1.40
C LYS A 383 -18.77 -5.71 2.74
N SER A 384 -20.08 -5.95 2.85
CA SER A 384 -20.85 -5.68 4.06
C SER A 384 -21.98 -6.69 4.22
N ALA A 385 -22.36 -6.95 5.47
CA ALA A 385 -23.55 -7.72 5.82
C ALA A 385 -24.70 -6.82 6.28
N LEU A 386 -24.57 -5.49 6.16
CA LEU A 386 -25.60 -4.55 6.54
C LEU A 386 -26.77 -4.61 5.54
N PRO A 387 -28.03 -4.59 6.03
CA PRO A 387 -29.20 -4.65 5.16
C PRO A 387 -29.36 -3.37 4.33
N GLY A 388 -29.98 -3.47 3.15
CA GLY A 388 -30.29 -2.32 2.30
C GLY A 388 -29.10 -1.80 1.47
N VAL A 389 -27.92 -2.43 1.57
CA VAL A 389 -26.71 -1.97 0.86
C VAL A 389 -26.80 -2.31 -0.63
N ASP A 390 -27.18 -3.54 -0.97
CA ASP A 390 -27.32 -3.98 -2.36
C ASP A 390 -28.37 -3.16 -3.10
N GLU A 391 -29.52 -2.87 -2.47
CA GLU A 391 -30.58 -2.04 -3.04
C GLU A 391 -30.12 -0.60 -3.28
N GLN A 392 -29.35 -0.03 -2.35
CA GLN A 392 -28.78 1.31 -2.51
C GLN A 392 -27.77 1.36 -3.66
N MET A 393 -26.91 0.34 -3.77
CA MET A 393 -25.95 0.24 -4.87
C MET A 393 -26.66 0.06 -6.22
N ALA A 394 -27.64 -0.83 -6.29
CA ALA A 394 -28.45 -1.03 -7.49
C ALA A 394 -29.18 0.26 -7.90
N ALA A 395 -29.80 0.97 -6.95
CA ALA A 395 -30.48 2.24 -7.20
C ALA A 395 -29.55 3.39 -7.60
N ALA A 396 -28.25 3.31 -7.29
CA ALA A 396 -27.27 4.24 -7.84
C ALA A 396 -27.01 3.92 -9.32
N MET A 397 -26.72 2.66 -9.61
CA MET A 397 -26.35 2.22 -10.97
C MET A 397 -27.51 2.31 -11.97
N ASP A 398 -28.75 2.05 -11.54
CA ASP A 398 -29.96 2.14 -12.37
C ASP A 398 -30.35 3.58 -12.70
N VAL A 399 -30.09 4.52 -11.79
CA VAL A 399 -30.38 5.95 -12.00
C VAL A 399 -29.32 6.62 -12.87
N ASP A 400 -28.07 6.15 -12.80
CA ASP A 400 -26.90 6.76 -13.44
C ASP A 400 -26.50 6.16 -14.80
N GLU A 401 -27.22 5.17 -15.36
CA GLU A 401 -27.11 4.85 -16.81
C GLU A 401 -27.41 6.07 -17.71
N ARG A 402 -27.98 7.15 -17.15
CA ARG A 402 -28.15 8.45 -17.80
C ARG A 402 -26.88 9.31 -17.94
N TRP A 403 -25.85 9.13 -17.10
CA TRP A 403 -24.59 9.91 -17.18
C TRP A 403 -23.56 9.32 -18.15
N VAL A 404 -23.82 8.11 -18.65
CA VAL A 404 -22.95 7.40 -19.60
C VAL A 404 -23.26 7.81 -21.06
N ASN A 405 -24.24 8.70 -21.28
CA ASN A 405 -24.56 9.22 -22.60
C ASN A 405 -23.93 10.62 -22.79
N PRO A 406 -22.89 10.78 -23.62
CA PRO A 406 -22.18 12.07 -23.79
C PRO A 406 -23.01 13.16 -24.50
N PHE A 407 -24.33 12.97 -24.66
CA PHE A 407 -25.22 13.90 -25.36
C PHE A 407 -26.12 14.76 -24.46
N HIS A 408 -26.01 14.68 -23.13
CA HIS A 408 -26.73 15.57 -22.22
C HIS A 408 -25.77 16.25 -21.22
N LEU A 409 -24.92 17.14 -21.73
CA LEU A 409 -24.59 18.48 -21.19
C LEU A 409 -23.59 19.19 -22.10
#